data_AF-A0A6P0N886-F1
#
_entry.id   AF-A0A6P0N886-F1
#
_cell.length_a   1.000
_cell.length_b   1.000
_cell.length_c   1.000
_cell.angle_alpha   90.00
_cell.angle_beta   90.00
_cell.angle_gamma   90.00
#
_symmetry.space_group_name_H-M   'P 1'
#
loop_
_entity.id
_entity.type
_entity.pdbx_description
1 polymer ?
#
loop_
_entity_poly.entity_id
_entity_poly.type
_entity_poly.pdbx_seq_one_letter_code
_entity_poly.pdbx_strand_id
1 'polypeptide(L)'
;KESGTDKYYEIALELEKAVEEKLGHKGIYPNVDFYSGLVYRKLGIPSDLFTPVFAIARVAGWLAHWKEQLAVNRIFRPTQVYTGTHDSPYIPIEAR
;
A
#
# COMPACT_ATOMS: atom_id res chain seq x y z
N LYS A 1 -6.44 23.79 -22.77
CA LYS A 1 -6.32 22.79 -21.67
C LYS A 1 -5.42 23.42 -20.63
N GLU A 2 -5.99 24.00 -19.58
CA GLU A 2 -5.20 24.62 -18.51
C GLU A 2 -4.41 23.54 -17.77
N SER A 3 -3.09 23.72 -17.71
CA SER A 3 -2.17 22.82 -17.04
C SER A 3 -1.99 23.23 -15.58
N GLY A 4 -2.00 22.25 -14.67
CA GLY A 4 -1.47 22.39 -13.31
C GLY A 4 -2.50 22.44 -12.18
N THR A 5 -3.57 23.21 -12.33
CA THR A 5 -4.44 23.55 -11.18
C THR A 5 -5.87 23.03 -11.38
N ASP A 6 -6.45 22.40 -10.36
CA ASP A 6 -7.90 22.23 -10.23
C ASP A 6 -8.36 22.13 -8.78
N LYS A 7 -9.68 22.15 -8.60
CA LYS A 7 -10.37 22.05 -7.31
C LYS A 7 -9.80 20.95 -6.41
N TYR A 8 -9.49 19.77 -6.93
CA TYR A 8 -9.03 18.68 -6.07
C TYR A 8 -7.54 18.78 -5.75
N TYR A 9 -6.75 19.42 -6.61
CA TYR A 9 -5.38 19.76 -6.29
C TYR A 9 -5.33 20.79 -5.15
N GLU A 10 -6.19 21.81 -5.17
CA GLU A 10 -6.33 22.76 -4.06
C GLU A 10 -6.76 22.07 -2.76
N ILE A 11 -7.75 21.18 -2.82
CA ILE A 11 -8.16 20.37 -1.66
C ILE A 11 -7.00 19.54 -1.12
N ALA A 12 -6.20 18.93 -1.99
CA ALA A 12 -5.07 18.12 -1.57
C ALA A 12 -3.96 18.94 -0.88
N LEU A 13 -3.68 20.15 -1.37
CA LEU A 13 -2.73 21.07 -0.73
C LEU A 13 -3.20 21.50 0.66
N GLU A 14 -4.48 21.83 0.83
CA GLU A 14 -5.02 22.20 2.14
C GLU A 14 -5.05 21.00 3.10
N LEU A 15 -5.33 19.80 2.59
CA LEU A 15 -5.27 18.57 3.37
C LEU A 15 -3.83 18.23 3.79
N GLU A 16 -2.85 18.37 2.90
CA GLU A 16 -1.44 18.19 3.21
C GLU A 16 -1.01 19.10 4.36
N LYS A 17 -1.31 20.41 4.28
CA LYS A 17 -1.00 21.37 5.36
C LYS A 17 -1.62 20.97 6.69
N ALA A 18 -2.91 20.60 6.68
CA ALA A 18 -3.63 20.21 7.89
C ALA A 18 -3.08 18.90 8.50
N VAL A 19 -2.62 17.96 7.67
CA VAL A 19 -1.98 16.72 8.10
C VAL A 19 -0.57 16.99 8.63
N GLU A 20 0.22 17.81 7.96
CA GLU A 20 1.56 18.17 8.38
C GLU A 20 1.55 18.87 9.75
N GLU A 21 0.63 19.81 9.97
CA GLU A 21 0.46 20.47 11.27
C GLU A 21 0.15 19.46 12.39
N LYS A 22 -0.73 18.49 12.12
CA LYS A 22 -1.22 17.54 13.13
C LYS A 22 -0.31 16.33 13.33
N LEU A 23 0.38 15.88 12.29
CA LEU A 23 1.03 14.57 12.23
C LEU A 23 2.48 14.63 11.70
N GLY A 24 2.95 15.78 11.21
CA GLY A 24 4.33 15.96 10.76
C GLY A 24 5.36 15.67 11.86
N HIS A 25 5.05 15.99 13.12
CA HIS A 25 5.89 15.64 14.28
C HIS A 25 6.05 14.12 14.50
N LYS A 26 5.17 13.30 13.90
CA LYS A 26 5.26 11.83 13.90
C LYS A 26 5.95 11.27 12.64
N GLY A 27 6.44 12.14 11.75
CA GLY A 27 7.04 11.75 10.47
C GLY A 27 6.02 11.29 9.43
N ILE A 28 4.74 11.67 9.57
CA ILE A 28 3.68 11.31 8.62
C ILE A 28 3.54 12.42 7.59
N TYR A 29 3.85 12.10 6.34
CA TYR A 29 3.80 13.00 5.18
C TYR A 29 3.09 12.32 4.00
N PRO A 30 2.63 13.08 2.99
CA PRO A 30 2.08 12.50 1.77
C PRO A 30 3.05 11.54 1.11
N ASN A 31 2.56 10.34 0.81
CA ASN A 31 3.30 9.37 0.00
C ASN A 31 3.00 9.57 -1.49
N VAL A 32 3.61 8.75 -2.35
CA VAL A 32 3.41 8.79 -3.81
C VAL A 32 1.94 8.64 -4.25
N ASP A 33 1.14 7.91 -3.47
CA ASP A 33 -0.25 7.61 -3.82
C ASP A 33 -1.15 8.84 -3.65
N PHE A 34 -0.81 9.74 -2.72
CA PHE A 34 -1.59 10.95 -2.43
C PHE A 34 -1.76 11.85 -3.66
N TYR A 35 -0.67 12.10 -4.39
CA TYR A 35 -0.68 12.95 -5.58
C TYR A 35 -0.91 12.17 -6.89
N SER A 36 -0.49 10.91 -6.98
CA SER A 36 -0.62 10.14 -8.23
C SER A 36 -2.08 9.95 -8.67
N GLY A 37 -3.02 9.77 -7.74
CA GLY A 37 -4.45 9.71 -8.07
C GLY A 37 -5.00 10.97 -8.73
N LEU A 38 -4.52 12.15 -8.32
CA LEU A 38 -4.88 13.43 -8.95
C LEU A 38 -4.33 13.51 -10.37
N VAL A 39 -3.09 13.06 -10.58
CA VAL A 39 -2.46 12.99 -11.90
C VAL A 39 -3.23 12.05 -12.82
N TYR A 40 -3.56 10.84 -12.36
CA TYR A 40 -4.33 9.86 -13.15
C TYR A 40 -5.72 10.38 -13.50
N ARG A 41 -6.43 11.00 -12.55
CA ARG A 41 -7.72 11.64 -12.82
C ARG A 41 -7.58 12.73 -13.88
N LYS A 42 -6.54 13.57 -13.79
CA LYS A 42 -6.27 14.62 -14.79
C LYS A 42 -5.96 14.07 -16.18
N LEU A 43 -5.35 12.89 -16.25
CA LEU A 43 -5.13 12.16 -17.50
C LEU A 43 -6.41 11.49 -18.05
N GLY A 44 -7.54 11.59 -17.32
CA GLY A 44 -8.80 10.97 -17.73
C GLY A 44 -8.84 9.46 -17.49
N ILE A 45 -7.94 8.93 -16.65
CA ILE A 45 -7.91 7.52 -16.32
C ILE A 45 -9.04 7.24 -15.30
N PRO A 46 -9.91 6.26 -15.55
CA PRO A 46 -10.89 5.77 -14.58
C PRO A 46 -10.23 5.37 -13.25
N SER A 47 -10.87 5.68 -12.12
CA SER A 47 -10.30 5.46 -10.78
C SER A 47 -10.08 4.00 -10.42
N ASP A 48 -10.90 3.11 -10.97
CA ASP A 48 -10.74 1.65 -10.90
C ASP A 48 -9.47 1.15 -11.60
N LEU A 49 -8.87 1.96 -12.47
CA LEU A 49 -7.62 1.65 -13.17
C LEU A 49 -6.35 2.24 -12.52
N PHE A 50 -6.45 2.95 -11.39
CA PHE A 50 -5.27 3.53 -10.74
C PHE A 50 -4.27 2.46 -10.28
N THR A 51 -4.74 1.40 -9.63
CA THR A 51 -3.87 0.28 -9.19
C THR A 51 -3.29 -0.50 -10.38
N PRO A 52 -4.05 -0.83 -11.44
CA PRO A 52 -3.47 -1.36 -12.68
C PRO A 52 -2.34 -0.50 -13.27
N VAL A 53 -2.51 0.82 -13.35
CA VAL A 53 -1.46 1.74 -13.87
C VAL A 53 -0.20 1.69 -13.00
N PHE A 54 -0.37 1.66 -11.67
CA PHE A 54 0.74 1.44 -10.74
C PHE A 54 1.44 0.10 -10.98
N ALA A 55 0.69 -0.99 -11.20
CA ALA A 55 1.24 -2.31 -11.44
C ALA A 55 2.07 -2.38 -12.73
N ILE A 56 1.62 -1.68 -13.80
CA ILE A 56 2.38 -1.57 -15.06
C ILE A 56 3.77 -0.99 -14.80
N ALA A 57 3.88 0.08 -14.00
CA ALA A 57 5.17 0.66 -13.66
C ALA A 57 5.99 -0.27 -12.72
N ARG A 58 5.32 -0.88 -11.73
CA ARG A 58 5.99 -1.67 -10.68
C ARG A 58 6.52 -3.01 -11.16
N VAL A 59 5.95 -3.59 -12.23
CA VAL A 59 6.36 -4.89 -12.77
C VAL A 59 7.86 -4.94 -13.10
N ALA A 60 8.44 -3.83 -13.56
CA ALA A 60 9.88 -3.74 -13.83
C ALA A 60 10.71 -4.00 -12.56
N GLY A 61 10.33 -3.37 -11.44
CA GLY A 61 10.99 -3.58 -10.15
C GLY A 61 10.75 -4.97 -9.57
N TRP A 62 9.53 -5.52 -9.72
CA TRP A 62 9.23 -6.89 -9.30
C TRP A 62 10.09 -7.92 -10.03
N LEU A 63 10.23 -7.78 -11.35
CA LEU A 63 11.06 -8.68 -12.15
C LEU A 63 12.55 -8.52 -11.84
N ALA A 64 13.02 -7.29 -11.59
CA ALA A 64 14.40 -7.04 -11.17
C ALA A 64 14.72 -7.74 -9.84
N HIS A 65 13.90 -7.52 -8.81
CA HIS A 65 14.09 -8.18 -7.51
C HIS A 65 13.93 -9.70 -7.58
N TRP A 66 13.02 -10.20 -8.42
CA TRP A 66 12.89 -11.65 -8.64
C TRP A 66 14.17 -12.24 -9.25
N LYS A 67 14.76 -11.57 -10.24
CA LYS A 67 16.02 -12.00 -10.86
C LYS A 67 17.19 -11.92 -9.87
N GLU A 68 17.26 -10.87 -9.05
CA GLU A 68 18.25 -10.75 -7.96
C GLU A 68 18.14 -11.91 -6.97
N GLN A 69 16.91 -12.23 -6.54
CA GLN A 69 16.64 -13.34 -5.63
C GLN A 69 17.05 -14.69 -6.25
N LEU A 70 16.78 -14.93 -7.54
CA LEU A 70 17.16 -16.18 -8.21
C LEU A 70 18.68 -16.38 -8.26
N ALA A 71 19.47 -15.32 -8.33
CA ALA A 71 20.94 -15.39 -8.35
C ALA A 71 21.54 -15.85 -7.01
N VAL A 72 20.89 -15.52 -5.88
CA VAL A 72 21.33 -15.88 -4.52
C VAL A 72 20.15 -16.44 -3.72
N ASN A 73 19.54 -17.50 -4.26
CA ASN A 73 18.21 -17.93 -3.81
C ASN A 73 18.23 -18.53 -2.39
N ARG A 74 17.27 -18.08 -1.57
CA ARG A 74 16.95 -18.64 -0.25
C ARG A 74 15.45 -18.68 -0.05
N ILE A 75 14.94 -19.78 0.50
CA ILE A 75 13.51 -19.90 0.82
C ILE A 75 13.11 -18.92 1.94
N PHE A 76 12.04 -18.15 1.72
CA PHE A 76 11.40 -17.35 2.76
C PHE A 76 10.46 -18.24 3.56
N ARG A 77 10.90 -18.67 4.75
CA ARG A 77 10.12 -19.51 5.66
C ARG A 77 10.10 -18.94 7.09
N PRO A 78 9.34 -17.86 7.34
CA PRO A 78 9.15 -17.35 8.69
C PRO A 78 8.37 -18.36 9.56
N THR A 79 8.60 -18.32 10.88
CA THR A 79 7.84 -19.08 11.87
C THR A 79 6.88 -18.15 12.62
N GLN A 80 6.00 -18.73 13.42
CA GLN A 80 5.08 -18.00 14.27
C GLN A 80 5.20 -18.49 15.72
N VAL A 81 4.90 -17.62 16.68
CA VAL A 81 4.82 -17.97 18.09
C VAL A 81 3.36 -18.33 18.41
N TYR A 82 3.12 -19.59 18.75
CA TYR A 82 1.80 -20.02 19.20
C TYR A 82 1.56 -19.59 20.65
N THR A 83 0.42 -18.95 20.91
CA THR A 83 0.02 -18.45 22.25
C THR A 83 -1.31 -19.05 22.73
N GLY A 84 -1.83 -20.05 22.02
CA GLY A 84 -3.05 -20.74 22.40
C GLY A 84 -2.82 -21.81 23.46
N THR A 85 -3.91 -22.47 23.83
CA THR A 85 -3.89 -23.55 24.81
C THR A 85 -3.33 -24.83 24.17
N HIS A 86 -2.21 -25.33 24.71
CA HIS A 86 -1.68 -26.62 24.32
C HIS A 86 -2.48 -27.76 24.93
N ASP A 87 -2.47 -28.91 24.26
CA ASP A 87 -2.99 -30.19 24.77
C ASP A 87 -4.43 -30.12 25.32
N SER A 88 -5.28 -29.28 24.73
CA SER A 88 -6.68 -29.20 25.13
C SER A 88 -7.36 -30.56 24.90
N PRO A 89 -7.92 -31.18 25.95
CA PRO A 89 -8.55 -32.48 25.81
C PRO A 89 -9.76 -32.35 24.88
N TYR A 90 -9.94 -33.32 24.00
CA TYR A 90 -11.12 -33.39 23.16
C TYR A 90 -12.36 -33.66 24.02
N ILE A 91 -13.39 -32.81 23.86
CA ILE A 91 -14.69 -33.01 24.52
C ILE A 91 -15.63 -33.66 23.50
N PRO A 92 -16.15 -34.89 23.78
CA PRO A 92 -17.15 -35.56 22.95
C PRO A 92 -18.33 -34.65 22.64
N ILE A 93 -18.93 -34.79 21.46
CA ILE A 93 -19.97 -33.87 20.99
C ILE A 93 -21.18 -33.80 21.92
N GLU A 94 -21.50 -34.90 22.61
CA GLU A 94 -22.58 -35.02 23.57
C GLU A 94 -22.30 -34.29 24.90
N ALA A 95 -21.05 -33.88 25.15
CA ALA A 95 -20.56 -33.32 26.40
C ALA A 95 -19.97 -31.89 26.26
N ARG A 96 -20.18 -31.24 25.11
CA ARG A 96 -19.74 -29.86 24.84
C ARG A 96 -20.58 -28.83 25.57
#